data_AF-W1YRW5-F1
#
_entry.id   AF-W1YRW5-F1
#
_cell.length_a   1.000
_cell.length_b   1.000
_cell.length_c   1.000
_cell.angle_alpha   90.00
_cell.angle_beta   90.00
_cell.angle_gamma   90.00
#
_symmetry.space_group_name_H-M   'P 1'
#
loop_
_entity.id
_entity.type
_entity.pdbx_description
1 polymer ?
#
loop_
_entity_poly.entity_id
_entity_poly.type
_entity_poly.pdbx_seq_one_letter_code
_entity_poly.pdbx_strand_id
1 'polypeptide(L)' 'RTSLRRPERLKQQTRKKRHQRWTEVMALHNKGCSFREISRITGLSRVTVSRWVRSGTFPEMSTRPPKRAS' A
#
# COMPACT_ATOMS: atom_id res chain seq x y z
N ARG A 1 3.94 -8.12 32.57
CA ARG A 1 3.39 -8.38 31.20
C ARG A 1 2.56 -7.17 30.79
N THR A 2 3.14 -6.26 30.02
CA THR A 2 2.50 -5.02 29.55
C THR A 2 1.38 -5.37 28.57
N SER A 3 0.14 -5.17 29.00
CA SER A 3 -1.06 -5.37 28.18
C SER A 3 -1.11 -4.29 27.10
N LEU A 4 -0.81 -4.66 25.85
CA LEU A 4 -0.86 -3.77 24.69
C LEU A 4 -2.26 -3.13 24.60
N ARG A 5 -2.29 -1.80 24.64
CA ARG A 5 -3.52 -1.01 24.77
C ARG A 5 -4.38 -1.22 23.50
N ARG A 6 -5.71 -1.27 23.66
CA ARG A 6 -6.72 -1.45 22.58
C ARG A 6 -6.43 -0.75 21.22
N PRO A 7 -5.85 0.48 21.13
CA PRO A 7 -5.52 1.10 19.84
C PRO A 7 -4.46 0.36 19.00
N GLU A 8 -3.59 -0.44 19.60
CA GLU A 8 -2.50 -1.12 18.88
C GLU A 8 -3.00 -2.31 18.05
N ARG A 9 -4.04 -3.01 18.53
CA ARG A 9 -4.63 -4.15 17.81
C ARG A 9 -5.39 -3.71 16.55
N LEU A 10 -6.04 -2.55 16.59
CA LEU A 10 -6.74 -1.97 15.43
C LEU A 10 -5.75 -1.49 14.35
N LYS A 11 -4.60 -0.93 14.76
CA LYS A 11 -3.50 -0.57 13.85
C LYS A 11 -2.91 -1.80 13.15
N GLN A 12 -2.80 -2.94 13.84
CA GLN A 12 -2.32 -4.18 13.23
C GLN A 12 -3.29 -4.77 12.20
N GLN A 13 -4.61 -4.73 12.47
CA GLN A 13 -5.61 -5.24 11.51
C GLN A 13 -5.64 -4.43 10.22
N THR A 14 -5.54 -3.10 10.32
CA THR A 14 -5.48 -2.22 9.15
C THR A 14 -4.18 -2.42 8.34
N ARG A 15 -3.07 -2.71 9.02
CA ARG A 15 -1.79 -3.07 8.38
C ARG A 15 -1.88 -4.36 7.56
N LYS A 16 -2.54 -5.41 8.08
CA LYS A 16 -2.72 -6.69 7.37
C LYS A 16 -3.51 -6.54 6.07
N LYS A 17 -4.65 -5.83 6.12
CA LYS A 17 -5.48 -5.58 4.92
C LYS A 17 -4.73 -4.77 3.86
N ARG A 18 -3.93 -3.78 4.28
CA ARG A 18 -3.09 -2.99 3.35
C ARG A 18 -1.98 -3.84 2.73
N HIS A 19 -1.38 -4.74 3.52
CA HIS A 19 -0.34 -5.64 3.02
C HIS A 19 -0.89 -6.60 1.96
N GLN A 20 -2.07 -7.19 2.18
CA GLN A 20 -2.74 -8.00 1.16
C GLN A 20 -2.92 -7.26 -0.17
N ARG A 21 -3.44 -6.02 -0.12
CA ARG A 21 -3.60 -5.18 -1.31
C ARG A 21 -2.27 -4.85 -1.99
N TRP A 22 -1.21 -4.61 -1.22
CA TRP A 22 0.11 -4.33 -1.77
C TRP A 22 0.67 -5.56 -2.50
N THR A 23 0.56 -6.75 -1.89
CA THR A 23 0.97 -8.01 -2.51
C THR A 23 0.20 -8.26 -3.81
N GLU A 24 -1.11 -7.99 -3.82
CA GLU A 24 -1.94 -8.13 -5.02
C GLU A 24 -1.53 -7.16 -6.13
N VAL A 25 -1.23 -5.91 -5.81
CA VAL A 25 -0.68 -4.92 -6.77
C VAL A 25 0.65 -5.41 -7.36
N MET A 26 1.58 -5.89 -6.52
CA MET A 26 2.87 -6.41 -7.00
C MET A 26 2.69 -7.64 -7.88
N ALA A 27 1.80 -8.56 -7.50
CA ALA A 27 1.52 -9.76 -8.27
C ALA A 27 0.94 -9.41 -9.66
N LEU A 28 0.01 -8.46 -9.73
CA LEU A 28 -0.55 -8.01 -11.01
C LEU A 28 0.49 -7.28 -11.87
N HIS A 29 1.34 -6.46 -11.26
CA HIS A 29 2.43 -5.78 -11.98
C HIS A 29 3.44 -6.79 -12.56
N ASN A 30 3.82 -7.81 -11.79
CA ASN A 30 4.72 -8.87 -12.25
C ASN A 30 4.11 -9.72 -13.37
N LYS A 31 2.77 -9.81 -13.45
CA LYS A 31 2.06 -10.41 -14.58
C LYS A 31 2.03 -9.53 -15.85
N GLY A 32 2.58 -8.31 -15.78
CA GLY A 32 2.59 -7.35 -16.90
C GLY A 32 1.34 -6.49 -17.00
N CYS A 33 0.45 -6.50 -15.99
CA CYS A 33 -0.74 -5.64 -16.01
C CYS A 33 -0.36 -4.16 -15.92
N SER A 34 -1.04 -3.31 -16.70
CA SER A 34 -0.85 -1.87 -16.64
C SER A 34 -1.40 -1.27 -15.34
N PHE A 35 -0.91 -0.10 -14.93
CA PHE A 35 -1.42 0.58 -13.74
C PHE A 35 -2.93 0.87 -13.79
N ARG A 36 -3.51 1.01 -15.00
CA ARG A 36 -4.94 1.24 -15.18
C ARG A 36 -5.75 -0.01 -14.90
N GLU A 37 -5.27 -1.17 -15.33
CA GLU A 37 -5.91 -2.47 -15.05
C GLU A 37 -5.81 -2.81 -13.57
N ILE A 38 -4.63 -2.65 -12.98
CA ILE A 38 -4.42 -2.86 -11.54
C ILE A 38 -5.34 -1.97 -10.72
N SER A 39 -5.51 -0.70 -11.12
CA SER A 39 -6.43 0.23 -10.47
C SER A 39 -7.88 -0.25 -10.51
N ARG A 40 -8.34 -0.80 -11.64
CA ARG A 40 -9.69 -1.36 -11.79
C ARG A 40 -9.88 -2.63 -10.95
N ILE A 41 -8.89 -3.52 -10.92
CA ILE A 41 -8.95 -4.79 -10.18
C ILE A 41 -8.92 -4.54 -8.67
N THR A 42 -7.99 -3.71 -8.20
CA THR A 42 -7.75 -3.51 -6.76
C THR A 42 -8.60 -2.39 -6.14
N GLY A 43 -9.30 -1.60 -6.96
CA GLY A 43 -10.07 -0.42 -6.53
C GLY A 43 -9.20 0.73 -6.01
N LEU A 44 -7.88 0.65 -6.16
CA LEU A 44 -6.95 1.71 -5.76
C LEU A 44 -6.82 2.75 -6.88
N SER A 45 -6.52 4.00 -6.51
CA SER A 45 -6.21 5.02 -7.52
C SER A 45 -4.93 4.67 -8.27
N ARG A 46 -4.87 5.00 -9.56
CA ARG A 46 -3.68 4.82 -10.41
C ARG A 46 -2.42 5.43 -9.78
N VAL A 47 -2.55 6.57 -9.09
CA VAL A 47 -1.44 7.24 -8.38
C VAL A 47 -0.91 6.38 -7.22
N THR A 48 -1.80 5.74 -6.46
CA THR A 48 -1.41 4.82 -5.38
C THR A 48 -0.67 3.62 -5.92
N VAL A 49 -1.20 2.99 -6.97
CA VAL A 49 -0.57 1.86 -7.66
C VAL A 49 0.82 2.23 -8.16
N SER A 50 0.93 3.34 -8.90
CA SER A 50 2.21 3.81 -9.43
C SER A 50 3.24 4.08 -8.33
N ARG A 51 2.82 4.71 -7.22
CA ARG A 51 3.71 4.95 -6.09
C ARG A 51 4.20 3.65 -5.47
N TRP A 52 3.32 2.67 -5.25
CA TRP A 52 3.69 1.39 -4.64
C TRP A 52 4.65 0.59 -5.52
N VAL A 53 4.37 0.52 -6.82
CA VAL A 53 5.25 -0.16 -7.78
C VAL A 53 6.62 0.52 -7.84
N ARG A 54 6.66 1.85 -7.94
CA ARG A 54 7.92 2.61 -8.02
C ARG A 54 8.75 2.59 -6.75
N SER A 55 8.11 2.58 -5.58
CA SER A 55 8.81 2.53 -4.30
C SER A 55 9.37 1.13 -3.99
N GLY A 56 8.86 0.06 -4.61
CA GLY A 56 9.32 -1.33 -4.43
C GLY A 56 9.19 -1.86 -2.99
N THR A 57 8.69 -1.05 -2.07
CA THR A 57 8.67 -1.28 -0.62
C THR A 57 7.27 -1.02 -0.09
N PHE A 58 6.87 -1.82 0.90
CA PHE A 58 5.58 -1.66 1.56
C PHE A 58 5.52 -0.29 2.25
N PRO A 59 4.59 0.60 1.89
CA PRO A 59 4.42 1.85 2.60
C PRO A 59 3.74 1.56 3.94
N GLU A 60 4.54 1.41 4.99
CA GLU A 60 4.08 1.21 6.35
C GLU A 60 3.10 2.31 6.77
N MET A 61 3.31 3.51 6.25
CA MET A 61 2.39 4.63 6.25
C MET A 61 2.55 5.37 4.92
N SER A 62 1.46 5.93 4.40
CA SER A 62 1.49 6.87 3.27
C SER A 62 2.17 8.17 3.73
N THR A 63 3.46 8.11 4.05
CA THR A 63 4.28 9.30 4.13
C THR A 63 4.29 9.83 2.72
N ARG A 64 3.55 10.92 2.52
CA ARG A 64 3.68 11.72 1.30
C ARG A 64 5.19 11.91 1.13
N PRO A 65 5.78 11.65 -0.05
CA PRO A 65 7.16 12.07 -0.27
C PRO A 65 7.25 13.54 0.13
N PRO A 66 8.29 13.98 0.85
CA PRO A 66 8.42 15.38 1.23
C PRO A 66 8.18 16.20 -0.03
N LYS A 67 7.28 17.20 0.06
CA LYS A 67 7.05 18.12 -1.06
C LYS A 67 8.44 18.57 -1.50
N ARG A 68 8.82 18.33 -2.77
CA ARG A 68 10.01 18.96 -3.32
C ARG A 68 9.82 20.45 -3.07
N ALA A 69 10.60 21.01 -2.16
CA ALA A 69 10.68 22.45 -2.01
C ALA A 69 11.24 22.94 -3.35
N SER A 70 10.39 23.62 -4.11
CA SER A 70 10.79 24.49 -5.21
C SER A 70 10.80 25.90 -4.69
#